data_AF-A0A819H1N2-F1
#
_entry.id   AF-A0A819H1N2-F1
#
_cell.length_a   1.000
_cell.length_b   1.000
_cell.length_c   1.000
_cell.angle_alpha   90.00
_cell.angle_beta   90.00
_cell.angle_gamma   90.00
#
_symmetry.space_group_name_H-M   'P 1'
#
loop_
_entity.id
_entity.type
_entity.pdbx_description
1 polymer ?
#
loop_
_entity_poly.entity_id
_entity_poly.type
_entity_poly.pdbx_seq_one_letter_code
_entity_poly.pdbx_strand_id
1 'polypeptide(L)'
;KFVFIGAWMSNPYIAFGAGALVEIVAYCVVHLVLDRWGRKLTFCAFVFTFGIVAYLVVPVQMLMEKNSLAQENLMFIINVVLKFLAAGSYAIIYIYANELFPTQCRNSCMGLCSMIARFGAIIGTLSNDLLARIWIHFPVVFFGTTSLLAVAFATLCPETANKPLPQTIEDIDRIGLSWPCWKPKSSKHVEANGSSYNDEHISLKHAENNGSKGIEDPVS
;
A
#
# COMPACT_ATOMS: atom_id res chain seq x y z
N LYS A 1 -15.48 -12.15 -15.93
CA LYS A 1 -16.90 -12.35 -15.51
C LYS A 1 -17.08 -13.44 -14.44
N PHE A 2 -16.03 -13.80 -13.68
CA PHE A 2 -15.98 -15.13 -13.03
C PHE A 2 -16.16 -15.17 -11.50
N VAL A 3 -16.81 -14.18 -10.88
CA VAL A 3 -16.86 -14.08 -9.40
C VAL A 3 -18.27 -13.81 -8.84
N PHE A 4 -19.26 -13.51 -9.67
CA PHE A 4 -20.63 -13.15 -9.25
C PHE A 4 -21.72 -14.01 -9.90
N ILE A 5 -21.46 -15.31 -10.06
CA ILE A 5 -22.28 -16.21 -10.91
C ILE A 5 -23.53 -16.79 -10.20
N GLY A 6 -23.77 -16.51 -8.92
CA GLY A 6 -24.96 -17.02 -8.21
C GLY A 6 -26.11 -16.00 -8.11
N ALA A 7 -27.29 -16.37 -8.59
CA ALA A 7 -28.64 -15.78 -8.43
C ALA A 7 -28.91 -14.26 -8.67
N TRP A 8 -27.98 -13.34 -8.41
CA TRP A 8 -28.18 -11.87 -8.55
C TRP A 8 -28.02 -11.35 -9.98
N MET A 9 -27.95 -12.27 -10.95
CA MET A 9 -27.59 -12.02 -12.35
C MET A 9 -28.70 -11.33 -13.17
N SER A 10 -29.86 -11.05 -12.57
CA SER A 10 -30.92 -10.32 -13.27
C SER A 10 -30.54 -8.87 -13.55
N ASN A 11 -29.60 -8.26 -12.79
CA ASN A 11 -29.16 -6.90 -13.07
C ASN A 11 -27.68 -6.62 -12.69
N PRO A 12 -26.77 -6.36 -13.67
CA PRO A 12 -25.35 -6.12 -13.40
C PRO A 12 -25.08 -4.85 -12.59
N TYR A 13 -25.98 -3.86 -12.60
CA TYR A 13 -25.85 -2.63 -11.81
C TYR A 13 -25.96 -2.92 -10.31
N ILE A 14 -26.82 -3.88 -9.91
CA ILE A 14 -27.00 -4.26 -8.50
C ILE A 14 -25.75 -4.97 -7.97
N ALA A 15 -25.18 -5.90 -8.75
CA ALA A 15 -23.96 -6.60 -8.38
C ALA A 15 -22.76 -5.64 -8.23
N PHE A 16 -22.66 -4.64 -9.12
CA PHE A 16 -21.66 -3.59 -9.01
C PHE A 16 -21.86 -2.72 -7.77
N GLY A 17 -23.10 -2.29 -7.50
CA GLY A 17 -23.45 -1.51 -6.31
C GLY A 17 -23.13 -2.25 -5.01
N ALA A 18 -23.46 -3.54 -4.92
CA ALA A 18 -23.12 -4.37 -3.76
C ALA A 18 -21.60 -4.48 -3.57
N GLY A 19 -20.84 -4.66 -4.66
CA GLY A 19 -19.38 -4.66 -4.62
C GLY A 19 -18.79 -3.34 -4.10
N ALA A 20 -19.35 -2.20 -4.51
CA ALA A 20 -18.92 -0.88 -4.04
C ALA A 20 -19.23 -0.66 -2.55
N LEU A 21 -20.40 -1.12 -2.07
CA LEU A 21 -20.73 -1.08 -0.64
C LEU A 21 -19.73 -1.89 0.20
N VAL A 22 -19.35 -3.08 -0.27
CA VAL A 22 -18.33 -3.92 0.38
C VAL A 22 -16.98 -3.21 0.45
N GLU A 23 -16.58 -2.47 -0.59
CA GLU A 23 -15.35 -1.66 -0.59
C GLU A 23 -15.40 -0.55 0.46
N ILE A 24 -16.51 0.19 0.56
CA ILE A 24 -16.67 1.26 1.55
C ILE A 24 -16.54 0.69 2.97
N VAL A 25 -17.24 -0.42 3.25
CA VAL A 25 -17.16 -1.10 4.55
C VAL A 25 -15.73 -1.57 4.84
N ALA A 26 -15.03 -2.12 3.84
CA ALA A 26 -13.64 -2.53 3.98
C ALA A 26 -12.72 -1.37 4.37
N TYR A 27 -12.87 -0.21 3.75
CA TYR A 27 -12.06 0.96 4.08
C TYR A 27 -12.32 1.49 5.49
N CYS A 28 -13.58 1.53 5.94
CA CYS A 28 -13.91 1.89 7.31
C CYS A 28 -13.26 0.95 8.33
N VAL A 29 -13.35 -0.37 8.10
CA VAL A 29 -12.76 -1.37 9.01
C VAL A 29 -11.23 -1.27 9.02
N VAL A 30 -10.60 -1.14 7.85
CA VAL A 30 -9.14 -1.00 7.75
C VAL A 30 -8.63 0.21 8.51
N HIS A 31 -9.32 1.36 8.41
CA HIS A 31 -8.93 2.55 9.13
C HIS A 31 -8.87 2.30 10.65
N LEU A 32 -9.86 1.60 11.21
CA LEU A 32 -9.91 1.25 12.64
C LEU A 32 -8.82 0.24 13.04
N VAL A 33 -8.51 -0.73 12.18
CA VAL A 33 -7.53 -1.78 12.48
C VAL A 33 -6.10 -1.26 12.41
N LEU A 34 -5.82 -0.35 11.47
CA LEU A 34 -4.47 0.17 11.24
C LEU A 34 -3.88 0.90 12.46
N ASP A 35 -4.72 1.62 13.20
CA ASP A 35 -4.30 2.35 14.39
C ASP A 35 -3.89 1.41 15.54
N ARG A 36 -4.38 0.16 15.55
CA ARG A 36 -4.15 -0.77 16.65
C ARG A 36 -3.02 -1.76 16.40
N TRP A 37 -2.88 -2.27 15.17
CA TRP A 37 -1.96 -3.39 14.85
C TRP A 37 -0.76 -2.99 13.98
N GLY A 38 -0.69 -1.74 13.52
CA GLY A 38 0.40 -1.25 12.68
C GLY A 38 0.22 -1.60 11.20
N ARG A 39 0.92 -0.86 10.33
CA ARG A 39 0.66 -0.85 8.88
C ARG A 39 1.16 -2.13 8.19
N LYS A 40 2.39 -2.55 8.47
CA LYS A 40 3.03 -3.73 7.86
C LYS A 40 2.31 -5.03 8.23
N LEU A 41 2.05 -5.24 9.52
CA LEU A 41 1.43 -6.48 10.01
C LEU A 41 0.01 -6.62 9.45
N THR A 42 -0.76 -5.53 9.44
CA THR A 42 -2.11 -5.53 8.87
C THR A 42 -2.07 -5.82 7.36
N PHE A 43 -1.14 -5.21 6.61
CA PHE A 43 -0.98 -5.51 5.19
C PHE A 43 -0.65 -7.00 4.93
N CYS A 44 0.36 -7.53 5.61
CA CYS A 44 0.75 -8.93 5.46
C CYS A 44 -0.39 -9.88 5.83
N ALA A 45 -1.13 -9.60 6.92
CA ALA A 45 -2.24 -10.43 7.36
C ALA A 45 -3.38 -10.48 6.32
N PHE A 46 -3.76 -9.32 5.76
CA PHE A 46 -4.82 -9.24 4.75
C PHE A 46 -4.43 -9.94 3.44
N VAL A 47 -3.21 -9.73 2.96
CA VAL A 47 -2.76 -10.36 1.70
C VAL A 47 -2.51 -11.86 1.86
N PHE A 48 -2.00 -12.29 3.01
CA PHE A 48 -1.80 -13.70 3.31
C PHE A 48 -3.13 -14.45 3.42
N THR A 49 -4.10 -13.89 4.14
CA THR A 49 -5.46 -14.46 4.21
C THR A 49 -6.15 -14.46 2.85
N PHE A 50 -5.97 -13.42 2.03
CA PHE A 50 -6.45 -13.41 0.64
C PHE A 50 -5.87 -14.58 -0.17
N GLY A 51 -4.55 -14.79 -0.10
CA GLY A 51 -3.89 -15.90 -0.80
C GLY A 51 -4.42 -17.27 -0.37
N ILE A 52 -4.58 -17.50 0.93
CA ILE A 52 -5.15 -18.76 1.47
C ILE A 52 -6.57 -18.97 0.97
N VAL A 53 -7.44 -17.96 1.09
CA VAL A 53 -8.84 -18.06 0.66
C VAL A 53 -8.91 -18.30 -0.85
N ALA A 54 -8.04 -17.67 -1.65
CA ALA A 54 -7.96 -17.92 -3.08
C ALA A 54 -7.60 -19.38 -3.39
N TYR A 55 -6.63 -19.98 -2.69
CA TYR A 55 -6.34 -21.41 -2.89
C TYR A 55 -7.48 -22.32 -2.48
N LEU A 56 -8.21 -22.00 -1.41
CA LEU A 56 -9.36 -22.78 -0.93
C LEU A 56 -10.53 -22.79 -1.92
N VAL A 57 -10.63 -21.80 -2.83
CA VAL A 57 -11.66 -21.79 -3.89
C VAL A 57 -11.49 -23.00 -4.83
N VAL A 58 -10.27 -23.43 -5.12
CA VAL A 58 -9.99 -24.52 -6.08
C VAL A 58 -10.61 -25.87 -5.65
N PRO A 59 -10.37 -26.41 -4.45
CA PRO A 59 -11.00 -27.66 -4.02
C PRO A 59 -12.51 -27.50 -3.86
N VAL A 60 -13.03 -26.33 -3.43
CA VAL A 60 -14.48 -26.10 -3.32
C VAL A 60 -15.16 -26.19 -4.68
N GLN A 61 -14.52 -25.67 -5.74
CA GLN A 61 -15.03 -25.78 -7.11
C GLN A 61 -14.95 -27.20 -7.69
N MET A 62 -14.00 -28.01 -7.23
CA MET A 62 -13.78 -29.38 -7.72
C MET A 62 -14.62 -30.43 -6.98
N LEU A 63 -14.88 -30.24 -5.68
CA LEU A 63 -15.55 -31.21 -4.82
C LEU A 63 -17.07 -31.06 -4.79
N MET A 64 -17.61 -29.89 -5.14
CA MET A 64 -19.06 -29.65 -5.12
C MET A 64 -19.70 -29.79 -6.50
N GLU A 65 -20.78 -30.56 -6.54
CA GLU A 65 -21.62 -30.78 -7.70
C GLU A 65 -22.35 -29.48 -8.09
N LYS A 66 -22.21 -29.07 -9.37
CA LYS A 66 -22.55 -27.74 -9.93
C LYS A 66 -23.98 -27.21 -9.73
N ASN A 67 -24.90 -27.98 -9.13
CA ASN A 67 -26.34 -27.73 -9.18
C ASN A 67 -27.01 -27.52 -7.80
N SER A 68 -26.24 -27.38 -6.71
CA SER A 68 -26.83 -27.09 -5.40
C SER A 68 -26.88 -25.58 -5.12
N LEU A 69 -28.04 -25.08 -4.67
CA LEU A 69 -28.20 -23.70 -4.17
C LEU A 69 -27.18 -23.36 -3.06
N ALA A 70 -26.75 -24.38 -2.31
CA ALA A 70 -25.74 -24.26 -1.28
C ALA A 70 -24.36 -23.84 -1.84
N GLN A 71 -23.96 -24.35 -3.01
CA GLN A 71 -22.70 -24.00 -3.65
C GLN A 71 -22.69 -22.55 -4.13
N GLU A 72 -23.79 -22.07 -4.72
CA GLU A 72 -23.90 -20.68 -5.18
C GLU A 72 -23.76 -19.69 -4.02
N ASN A 73 -24.45 -19.97 -2.91
CA ASN A 73 -24.38 -19.14 -1.69
C ASN A 73 -22.97 -19.16 -1.09
N LEU A 74 -22.33 -20.33 -1.02
CA LEU A 74 -20.97 -20.44 -0.48
C LEU A 74 -19.95 -19.67 -1.35
N MET A 75 -20.02 -19.83 -2.66
CA MET A 75 -19.14 -19.11 -3.59
C MET A 75 -19.37 -17.60 -3.51
N PHE A 76 -20.62 -17.16 -3.35
CA PHE A 76 -20.93 -15.74 -3.16
C PHE A 76 -20.24 -15.19 -1.90
N ILE A 77 -20.39 -15.87 -0.75
CA ILE A 77 -19.77 -15.45 0.51
C ILE A 77 -18.24 -15.38 0.35
N ILE A 78 -17.61 -16.39 -0.23
CA ILE A 78 -16.16 -16.42 -0.45
C ILE A 78 -15.71 -15.24 -1.33
N ASN A 79 -16.45 -14.94 -2.40
CA ASN A 79 -16.13 -13.83 -3.30
C ASN A 79 -16.28 -12.46 -2.62
N VAL A 80 -17.29 -12.29 -1.75
CA VAL A 80 -17.45 -11.08 -0.94
C VAL A 80 -16.27 -10.93 0.03
N VAL A 81 -15.84 -12.01 0.68
CA VAL A 81 -14.67 -12.02 1.57
C VAL A 81 -13.39 -11.67 0.81
N LEU A 82 -13.15 -12.28 -0.36
CA LEU A 82 -12.01 -11.96 -1.21
C LEU A 82 -12.02 -10.50 -1.65
N LYS A 83 -13.20 -9.96 -2.01
CA LYS A 83 -13.36 -8.56 -2.40
C LYS A 83 -13.04 -7.61 -1.25
N PHE A 84 -13.50 -7.94 -0.03
CA PHE A 84 -13.19 -7.20 1.19
C PHE A 84 -11.68 -7.19 1.47
N LEU A 85 -11.02 -8.36 1.43
CA LEU A 85 -9.58 -8.48 1.67
C LEU A 85 -8.75 -7.74 0.61
N ALA A 86 -9.15 -7.82 -0.66
CA ALA A 86 -8.52 -7.11 -1.76
C ALA A 86 -8.65 -5.59 -1.61
N ALA A 87 -9.86 -5.09 -1.30
CA ALA A 87 -10.09 -3.67 -1.04
C ALA A 87 -9.27 -3.19 0.16
N GLY A 88 -9.30 -3.94 1.26
CA GLY A 88 -8.56 -3.59 2.47
C GLY A 88 -7.06 -3.52 2.25
N SER A 89 -6.47 -4.53 1.62
CA SER A 89 -5.03 -4.52 1.28
C SER A 89 -4.63 -3.37 0.35
N TYR A 90 -5.49 -2.98 -0.59
CA TYR A 90 -5.28 -1.83 -1.46
C TYR A 90 -5.27 -0.51 -0.69
N ALA A 91 -6.17 -0.31 0.28
CA ALA A 91 -6.12 0.89 1.14
C ALA A 91 -4.83 0.95 1.97
N ILE A 92 -4.44 -0.17 2.58
CA ILE A 92 -3.25 -0.22 3.44
C ILE A 92 -1.98 0.08 2.67
N ILE A 93 -1.80 -0.52 1.48
CA ILE A 93 -0.58 -0.32 0.69
C ILE A 93 -0.43 1.14 0.22
N TYR A 94 -1.54 1.84 -0.08
CA TYR A 94 -1.50 3.26 -0.43
C TYR A 94 -1.07 4.14 0.74
N ILE A 95 -1.58 3.87 1.94
CA ILE A 95 -1.16 4.57 3.16
C ILE A 95 0.31 4.27 3.44
N TYR A 96 0.70 2.99 3.40
CA TYR A 96 2.05 2.54 3.65
C TYR A 96 3.07 3.14 2.66
N ALA A 97 2.72 3.22 1.38
CA ALA A 97 3.55 3.85 0.37
C ALA A 97 3.77 5.36 0.64
N ASN A 98 2.73 6.07 1.10
CA ASN A 98 2.84 7.46 1.48
C ASN A 98 3.72 7.68 2.72
N GLU A 99 3.75 6.74 3.66
CA GLU A 99 4.64 6.80 4.83
C GLU A 99 6.10 6.45 4.47
N LEU A 100 6.29 5.55 3.50
CA LEU A 100 7.60 5.07 3.10
C LEU A 100 8.35 6.05 2.19
N PHE A 101 7.64 6.73 1.28
CA PHE A 101 8.27 7.64 0.32
C PHE A 101 8.43 9.07 0.88
N PRO A 102 9.63 9.67 0.76
CA PRO A 102 9.88 11.02 1.23
C PRO A 102 9.13 12.02 0.36
N THR A 103 8.72 13.13 0.96
CA THR A 103 7.81 14.11 0.33
C THR A 103 8.33 14.64 -1.01
N GLN A 104 9.66 14.79 -1.17
CA GLN A 104 10.29 15.32 -2.38
C GLN A 104 10.05 14.45 -3.64
N CYS A 105 10.03 13.12 -3.51
CA CYS A 105 9.88 12.21 -4.66
C CYS A 105 8.62 11.35 -4.60
N ARG A 106 7.79 11.50 -3.55
CA ARG A 106 6.55 10.73 -3.35
C ARG A 106 5.65 10.69 -4.57
N ASN A 107 5.41 11.84 -5.22
CA ASN A 107 4.50 11.91 -6.37
C ASN A 107 5.02 11.08 -7.56
N SER A 108 6.33 11.15 -7.83
CA SER A 108 6.97 10.37 -8.90
C SER A 108 6.97 8.87 -8.60
N CYS A 109 7.30 8.48 -7.37
CA CYS A 109 7.27 7.08 -6.92
C CYS A 109 5.85 6.49 -6.97
N MET A 110 4.85 7.22 -6.47
CA MET A 110 3.45 6.81 -6.54
C MET A 110 2.93 6.70 -7.97
N GLY A 111 3.40 7.57 -8.88
CA GLY A 111 3.13 7.47 -10.31
C GLY A 111 3.68 6.17 -10.91
N LEU A 112 4.95 5.85 -10.64
CA LEU A 112 5.57 4.60 -11.08
C LEU A 112 4.84 3.37 -10.53
N CYS A 113 4.55 3.34 -9.23
CA CYS A 113 3.77 2.28 -8.58
C CYS A 113 2.40 2.11 -9.25
N SER A 114 1.73 3.21 -9.60
CA SER A 114 0.46 3.18 -10.29
C SER A 114 0.58 2.59 -11.69
N MET A 115 1.64 2.92 -12.46
CA MET A 115 1.89 2.31 -13.77
C MET A 115 2.07 0.79 -13.65
N ILE A 116 2.87 0.33 -12.68
CA ILE A 116 3.08 -1.10 -12.42
C ILE A 116 1.76 -1.78 -12.03
N ALA A 117 0.95 -1.15 -11.17
CA ALA A 117 -0.38 -1.66 -10.80
C ALA A 117 -1.31 -1.80 -12.02
N ARG A 118 -1.23 -0.87 -12.99
CA ARG A 118 -2.00 -0.95 -14.24
C ARG A 118 -1.54 -2.12 -15.11
N PHE A 119 -0.23 -2.38 -15.21
CA PHE A 119 0.27 -3.59 -15.86
C PHE A 119 -0.26 -4.86 -15.18
N GLY A 120 -0.28 -4.90 -13.85
CA GLY A 120 -0.88 -6.00 -13.09
C GLY A 120 -2.36 -6.21 -13.42
N ALA A 121 -3.15 -5.14 -13.56
CA ALA A 121 -4.56 -5.22 -13.94
C ALA A 121 -4.76 -5.73 -15.38
N ILE A 122 -3.90 -5.34 -16.32
CA ILE A 122 -3.92 -5.84 -17.70
C ILE A 122 -3.63 -7.34 -17.70
N ILE A 123 -2.54 -7.76 -17.04
CA ILE A 123 -2.18 -9.18 -16.92
C ILE A 123 -3.32 -9.95 -16.29
N GLY A 124 -3.92 -9.46 -15.20
CA GLY A 124 -5.03 -10.11 -14.52
C GLY A 124 -6.26 -10.31 -15.41
N THR A 125 -6.59 -9.31 -16.24
CA THR A 125 -7.70 -9.40 -17.20
C THR A 125 -7.38 -10.41 -18.31
N LEU A 126 -6.16 -10.39 -18.85
CA LEU A 126 -5.70 -11.32 -19.88
C LEU A 126 -5.67 -12.77 -19.36
N SER A 127 -5.22 -13.00 -18.12
CA SER A 127 -5.27 -14.31 -17.48
C SER A 127 -6.70 -14.83 -17.36
N ASN A 128 -7.70 -13.95 -17.13
CA ASN A 128 -9.10 -14.35 -17.05
C ASN A 128 -9.70 -14.70 -18.41
N ASP A 129 -9.39 -13.97 -19.48
CA ASP A 129 -10.04 -14.18 -20.79
C ASP A 129 -9.36 -15.24 -21.66
N LEU A 130 -8.02 -15.26 -21.66
CA LEU A 130 -7.24 -16.16 -22.52
C LEU A 130 -6.96 -17.51 -21.85
N LEU A 131 -6.49 -17.48 -20.59
CA LEU A 131 -6.03 -18.70 -19.91
C LEU A 131 -7.15 -19.51 -19.25
N ALA A 132 -8.26 -18.87 -18.88
CA ALA A 132 -9.44 -19.61 -18.37
C ALA A 132 -10.07 -20.53 -19.42
N ARG A 133 -9.79 -20.33 -20.72
CA ARG A 133 -10.24 -21.22 -21.80
C ARG A 133 -9.47 -22.53 -21.84
N ILE A 134 -8.23 -22.54 -21.33
CA ILE A 134 -7.36 -23.72 -21.28
C ILE A 134 -7.53 -24.42 -19.93
N TRP A 135 -7.49 -23.65 -18.84
CA TRP A 135 -7.61 -24.17 -17.49
C TRP A 135 -8.43 -23.24 -16.60
N ILE A 136 -9.63 -23.69 -16.22
CA ILE A 136 -10.64 -22.85 -15.54
C ILE A 136 -10.18 -22.33 -14.16
N HIS A 137 -9.30 -23.07 -13.48
CA HIS A 137 -8.76 -22.71 -12.17
C HIS A 137 -7.48 -21.86 -12.23
N PHE A 138 -6.93 -21.63 -13.43
CA PHE A 138 -5.66 -20.90 -13.60
C PHE A 138 -5.66 -19.52 -12.95
N PRO A 139 -6.68 -18.65 -13.16
CA PRO A 139 -6.63 -17.29 -12.63
C PRO A 139 -6.57 -17.27 -11.11
N VAL A 140 -7.30 -18.16 -10.46
CA VAL A 140 -7.37 -18.26 -8.99
C VAL A 140 -6.01 -18.65 -8.42
N VAL A 141 -5.36 -19.66 -8.99
CA VAL A 141 -4.01 -20.08 -8.60
C VAL A 141 -2.99 -18.96 -8.84
N PHE A 142 -3.10 -18.26 -9.97
CA PHE A 142 -2.21 -17.14 -10.30
C PHE A 142 -2.30 -15.97 -9.31
N PHE A 143 -3.52 -15.58 -8.91
CA PHE A 143 -3.69 -14.54 -7.89
C PHE A 143 -3.30 -15.03 -6.48
N GLY A 144 -3.49 -16.32 -6.19
CA GLY A 144 -3.03 -16.95 -4.95
C GLY A 144 -1.50 -16.98 -4.82
N THR A 145 -0.77 -17.36 -5.88
CA THR A 145 0.72 -17.38 -5.86
C THR A 145 1.30 -15.98 -5.75
N THR A 146 0.77 -15.03 -6.53
CA THR A 146 1.28 -13.64 -6.55
C THR A 146 1.04 -12.91 -5.24
N SER A 147 -0.07 -13.18 -4.55
CA SER A 147 -0.32 -12.62 -3.21
C SER A 147 0.64 -13.18 -2.16
N LEU A 148 0.92 -14.48 -2.15
CA LEU A 148 1.93 -15.05 -1.24
C LEU A 148 3.34 -14.49 -1.52
N LEU A 149 3.69 -14.32 -2.79
CA LEU A 149 4.94 -13.69 -3.18
C LEU A 149 5.00 -12.23 -2.69
N ALA A 150 3.90 -11.48 -2.81
CA ALA A 150 3.81 -10.12 -2.30
C ALA A 150 4.01 -10.05 -0.78
N VAL A 151 3.49 -11.02 -0.01
CA VAL A 151 3.74 -11.11 1.45
C VAL A 151 5.22 -11.37 1.73
N ALA A 152 5.86 -12.27 0.99
CA ALA A 152 7.29 -12.52 1.14
C ALA A 152 8.10 -11.24 0.90
N PHE A 153 7.80 -10.48 -0.15
CA PHE A 153 8.43 -9.17 -0.39
C PHE A 153 8.12 -8.16 0.72
N ALA A 154 6.87 -8.10 1.19
CA ALA A 154 6.47 -7.19 2.26
C ALA A 154 7.18 -7.47 3.60
N THR A 155 7.58 -8.72 3.87
CA THR A 155 8.38 -9.03 5.07
C THR A 155 9.78 -8.44 5.03
N LEU A 156 10.36 -8.24 3.85
CA LEU A 156 11.65 -7.56 3.66
C LEU A 156 11.56 -6.05 3.88
N CYS A 157 10.35 -5.47 3.77
CA CYS A 157 10.16 -4.04 3.99
C CYS A 157 10.24 -3.70 5.48
N PRO A 158 10.85 -2.56 5.84
CA PRO A 158 10.92 -2.09 7.22
C PRO A 158 9.55 -1.59 7.72
N GLU A 159 9.30 -1.69 9.03
CA GLU A 159 8.06 -1.21 9.62
C GLU A 159 8.04 0.33 9.73
N THR A 160 6.92 0.95 9.33
CA THR A 160 6.70 2.41 9.33
C THR A 160 5.90 2.92 10.53
N ALA A 161 5.38 2.03 11.39
CA ALA A 161 4.55 2.44 12.51
C ALA A 161 5.33 3.30 13.53
N ASN A 162 4.70 4.40 13.98
CA ASN A 162 5.23 5.34 14.98
C ASN A 162 6.52 6.10 14.59
N LYS A 163 6.83 6.21 13.29
CA LYS A 163 7.98 6.98 12.79
C LYS A 163 7.51 8.31 12.19
N PRO A 164 8.27 9.42 12.36
CA PRO A 164 7.96 10.69 11.71
C PRO A 164 8.10 10.54 10.19
N LEU A 165 7.27 11.27 9.41
CA LEU A 165 7.32 11.22 7.96
C LEU A 165 8.66 11.77 7.45
N PRO A 166 9.42 11.02 6.64
CA PRO A 166 10.68 11.50 6.10
C PRO A 166 10.42 12.66 5.13
N GLN A 167 11.10 13.79 5.34
CA GLN A 167 11.01 14.93 4.43
C GLN A 167 12.07 14.85 3.34
N THR A 168 13.25 14.34 3.70
CA THR A 168 14.42 14.22 2.83
C THR A 168 14.88 12.76 2.72
N ILE A 169 15.77 12.48 1.77
CA ILE A 169 16.33 11.12 1.58
C ILE A 169 17.26 10.79 2.75
N GLU A 170 17.95 11.79 3.28
CA GLU A 170 18.83 11.70 4.44
C GLU A 170 18.08 11.32 5.72
N ASP A 171 16.80 11.73 5.84
CA ASP A 171 15.95 11.36 6.98
C ASP A 171 15.60 9.86 6.99
N ILE A 172 15.55 9.21 5.83
CA ILE A 172 15.25 7.76 5.71
C ILE A 172 16.33 6.94 6.43
N ASP A 173 17.59 7.33 6.27
CA ASP A 173 18.74 6.66 6.91
C ASP A 173 18.76 6.91 8.43
N ARG A 174 18.43 8.14 8.86
CA ARG A 174 18.36 8.50 10.29
C ARG A 174 17.24 7.75 11.04
N ILE A 175 16.12 7.50 10.36
CA ILE A 175 14.93 6.84 10.93
C ILE A 175 15.02 5.30 10.82
N GLY A 176 16.09 4.77 10.22
CA GLY A 176 16.29 3.33 10.03
C GLY A 176 15.22 2.71 9.13
N LEU A 177 14.82 3.42 8.08
CA LEU A 177 13.95 2.94 7.00
C LEU A 177 14.77 2.47 5.78
N SER A 178 16.10 2.40 5.90
CA SER A 178 16.96 1.89 4.85
C SER A 178 16.67 0.42 4.55
N TRP A 179 16.62 0.09 3.26
CA TRP A 179 16.34 -1.26 2.82
C TRP A 179 17.54 -2.18 3.12
N PRO A 180 17.32 -3.44 3.55
CA PRO A 180 18.42 -4.37 3.86
C PRO A 180 19.40 -4.59 2.71
N CYS A 181 18.94 -4.43 1.47
CA CYS A 181 19.72 -4.60 0.23
C CYS A 181 20.30 -3.29 -0.32
N TRP A 182 19.92 -2.12 0.22
CA TRP A 182 20.39 -0.84 -0.28
C TRP A 182 21.46 -0.29 0.67
N LYS A 183 22.72 -0.32 0.21
CA LYS A 183 23.80 0.43 0.85
C LYS A 183 23.96 1.77 0.12
N PRO A 184 23.56 2.91 0.71
CA PRO A 184 23.84 4.19 0.11
C PRO A 184 25.35 4.39 0.00
N LYS A 185 25.79 4.96 -1.13
CA LYS A 185 27.17 5.38 -1.33
C LYS A 185 27.37 6.63 -0.46
N SER A 186 28.03 6.47 0.69
CA SER A 186 28.33 7.51 1.69
C SER A 186 28.57 8.88 1.04
N SER A 187 27.63 9.81 1.22
CA SER A 187 27.76 11.20 0.77
C SER A 187 28.54 12.00 1.80
N LYS A 188 29.87 11.87 1.79
CA LYS A 188 30.79 12.73 2.56
C LYS A 188 30.74 14.24 2.22
N HIS A 189 29.78 14.70 1.40
CA HIS A 189 29.78 16.04 0.83
C HIS A 189 28.87 17.07 1.52
N VAL A 190 28.02 16.69 2.48
CA VAL A 190 27.02 17.63 3.06
C VAL A 190 27.38 18.13 4.47
N GLU A 191 28.22 17.42 5.23
CA GLU A 191 28.68 17.93 6.54
C GLU A 191 29.45 19.25 6.43
N ALA A 192 30.12 19.49 5.29
CA ALA A 192 30.80 20.77 5.02
C ALA A 192 29.82 21.95 4.83
N ASN A 193 28.63 21.72 4.27
CA ASN A 193 27.66 22.79 4.03
C ASN A 193 26.74 23.06 5.22
N GLY A 194 26.49 22.05 6.07
CA GLY A 194 25.70 22.22 7.30
C GLY A 194 26.39 23.06 8.38
N SER A 195 27.72 22.94 8.51
CA SER A 195 28.50 23.81 9.40
C SER A 195 28.51 25.25 8.89
N SER A 196 28.77 25.44 7.59
CA SER A 196 28.85 26.78 7.00
C SER A 196 27.53 27.55 7.10
N TYR A 197 26.38 26.88 6.94
CA TYR A 197 25.07 27.53 7.03
C TYR A 197 24.72 27.93 8.47
N ASN A 198 25.03 27.08 9.46
CA ASN A 198 24.82 27.42 10.87
C ASN A 198 25.75 28.56 11.32
N ASP A 199 27.01 28.58 10.86
CA ASP A 199 27.97 29.63 11.22
C ASP A 199 27.60 31.00 10.60
N GLU A 200 27.11 31.03 9.34
CA GLU A 200 26.59 32.27 8.73
C GLU A 200 25.33 32.77 9.43
N HIS A 201 24.40 31.88 9.78
CA HIS A 201 23.15 32.28 10.42
C HIS A 201 23.34 32.73 11.88
N ILE A 202 24.32 32.17 12.60
CA ILE A 202 24.72 32.62 13.95
C ILE A 202 25.42 33.98 13.86
N SER A 203 26.29 34.17 12.86
CA SER A 203 27.00 35.45 12.63
C SER A 203 26.04 36.59 12.28
N LEU A 204 25.04 36.34 11.45
CA LEU A 204 24.00 37.32 11.10
C LEU A 204 23.14 37.72 12.32
N LYS A 205 22.77 36.76 13.17
CA LYS A 205 22.03 37.04 14.42
C LYS A 205 22.85 37.83 15.44
N HIS A 206 24.17 37.62 15.50
CA HIS A 206 25.05 38.43 16.34
C HIS A 206 25.26 39.86 15.80
N ALA A 207 25.32 40.02 14.47
CA ALA A 207 25.40 41.36 13.85
C ALA A 207 24.13 42.19 14.07
N GLU A 208 22.96 41.57 13.96
CA GLU A 208 21.67 42.24 14.15
C GLU A 208 21.46 42.70 15.61
N ASN A 209 21.91 41.91 16.59
CA ASN A 209 21.77 42.22 18.01
C ASN A 209 22.72 43.34 18.50
N ASN A 210 23.86 43.54 17.80
CA ASN A 210 24.78 44.64 18.07
C ASN A 210 24.42 45.95 17.35
N GLY A 211 23.73 45.87 16.20
CA GLY A 211 23.24 47.06 15.48
C GLY A 211 22.09 47.79 16.17
N SER A 212 21.32 47.10 17.01
CA SER A 212 20.14 47.67 17.68
C SER A 212 20.46 48.44 18.98
N LYS A 213 21.71 48.42 19.46
CA LYS A 213 22.16 49.16 20.66
C LYS A 213 22.81 50.53 20.38
N GLY A 214 22.82 50.98 19.13
CA GLY A 214 23.57 52.16 18.69
C GLY A 214 22.76 53.41 18.34
N ILE A 215 21.45 53.43 18.57
CA ILE A 215 20.59 54.57 18.21
C ILE A 215 19.83 55.04 19.45
N GLU A 216 20.54 55.66 20.40
CA GLU A 216 19.95 56.65 21.30
C GLU A 216 20.47 58.02 20.83
N ASP A 217 19.61 58.75 20.13
CA ASP A 217 19.87 60.12 19.67
C ASP A 217 19.95 61.09 20.88
N PRO A 218 20.95 62.00 20.94
CA PRO A 218 20.89 63.11 21.88
C PRO A 218 20.03 64.22 21.28
N VAL A 219 18.82 64.41 21.81
CA VAL A 219 17.96 65.56 21.48
C VAL A 219 17.68 66.38 22.74
N SER A 220 18.32 67.56 22.75
CA SER A 220 18.03 68.81 23.49
C SER A 220 17.73 68.76 24.99
#